data_AF-A0A7C5B791-F1
#
_entry.id   AF-A0A7C5B791-F1
#
_cell.length_a   1.000
_cell.length_b   1.000
_cell.length_c   1.000
_cell.angle_alpha   90.00
_cell.angle_beta   90.00
_cell.angle_gamma   90.00
#
_symmetry.space_group_name_H-M   'P 1'
#
loop_
_entity.id
_entity.type
_entity.pdbx_description
1 polymer ?
#
loop_
_entity_poly.entity_id
_entity_poly.type
_entity_poly.pdbx_seq_one_letter_code
_entity_poly.pdbx_strand_id
1 'polypeptide(L)'
;MRQMLYMEDKEKIDVAGLEKLKENAKKELSEYLKTYMPADSGSMTKSSIMGPVGKLLSAINSGKATSVDGLVGYTISIHNQTASSKISKEGTAHLEEGIKKLIELKQKTPKSMWMKTLRDLDYAIYKNKLAYIIQRSEEKKENEGKGAN
;
A
#
# COMPACT_ATOMS: atom_id res chain seq x y z
N MET A 1 53.14 3.92 5.74
CA MET A 1 52.11 2.96 6.19
C MET A 1 50.77 3.68 6.20
N ARG A 2 49.83 3.28 5.33
CA ARG A 2 48.50 3.88 5.24
C ARG A 2 47.55 2.98 6.04
N GLN A 3 47.21 3.36 7.27
CA GLN A 3 46.03 2.84 7.94
C GLN A 3 44.81 3.41 7.24
N MET A 4 43.97 2.57 6.65
CA MET A 4 42.63 2.95 6.24
C MET A 4 41.66 1.88 6.71
N LEU A 5 41.10 2.17 7.89
CA LEU A 5 39.83 1.73 8.47
C LEU A 5 39.12 0.62 7.68
N TYR A 6 39.25 -0.61 8.17
CA TYR A 6 38.23 -1.62 7.97
C TYR A 6 36.92 -1.03 8.49
N MET A 7 35.94 -0.84 7.60
CA MET A 7 34.56 -0.56 7.99
C MET A 7 34.06 -1.79 8.76
N GLU A 8 34.29 -1.77 10.08
CA GLU A 8 33.66 -2.66 11.03
C GLU A 8 32.15 -2.34 11.09
N ASP A 9 31.39 -3.42 11.25
CA ASP A 9 29.94 -3.48 11.48
C ASP A 9 29.03 -3.10 10.31
N LYS A 10 29.00 -3.98 9.30
CA LYS A 10 27.72 -4.32 8.69
C LYS A 10 26.86 -4.99 9.77
N GLU A 11 26.06 -4.20 10.49
CA GLU A 11 24.86 -4.74 11.16
C GLU A 11 24.22 -5.74 10.20
N LYS A 12 24.09 -7.00 10.63
CA LYS A 12 23.38 -8.01 9.84
C LYS A 12 21.95 -7.53 9.71
N ILE A 13 21.65 -6.89 8.57
CA ILE A 13 20.30 -6.47 8.23
C ILE A 13 19.40 -7.70 8.31
N ASP A 14 18.37 -7.65 9.14
CA ASP A 14 17.37 -8.71 9.24
C ASP A 14 16.46 -8.70 8.00
N VAL A 15 16.96 -9.27 6.91
CA VAL A 15 16.26 -9.34 5.63
C VAL A 15 14.93 -10.09 5.76
N ALA A 16 14.89 -11.15 6.57
CA ALA A 16 13.68 -11.94 6.78
C ALA A 16 12.59 -11.14 7.50
N GLY A 17 12.96 -10.39 8.54
CA GLY A 17 12.05 -9.49 9.25
C GLY A 17 11.52 -8.37 8.36
N LEU A 18 12.39 -7.77 7.53
CA LEU A 18 11.99 -6.75 6.56
C LEU A 18 11.00 -7.28 5.53
N GLU A 19 11.24 -8.48 4.97
CA GLU A 19 10.33 -9.05 3.98
C GLU A 19 8.98 -9.41 4.62
N LYS A 20 8.96 -9.90 5.86
CA LYS A 20 7.72 -10.14 6.62
C LYS A 20 6.94 -8.85 6.86
N LEU A 21 7.61 -7.75 7.22
CA LEU A 21 6.95 -6.45 7.40
C LEU A 21 6.38 -5.91 6.10
N LYS A 22 7.13 -6.03 5.01
CA LYS A 22 6.69 -5.66 3.65
C LYS A 22 5.46 -6.48 3.23
N GLU A 23 5.46 -7.79 3.48
CA GLU A 23 4.34 -8.67 3.16
C GLU A 23 3.09 -8.30 3.96
N ASN A 24 3.23 -8.02 5.26
CA ASN A 24 2.12 -7.58 6.10
C ASN A 24 1.57 -6.23 5.65
N ALA A 25 2.43 -5.24 5.39
CA ALA A 25 2.01 -3.94 4.85
C ALA A 25 1.27 -4.10 3.52
N LYS A 26 1.78 -4.94 2.62
CA LYS A 26 1.14 -5.27 1.34
C LYS A 26 -0.25 -5.84 1.55
N LYS A 27 -0.38 -6.84 2.43
CA LYS A 27 -1.65 -7.51 2.73
C LYS A 27 -2.69 -6.52 3.21
N GLU A 28 -2.40 -5.80 4.29
CA GLU A 28 -3.35 -4.88 4.92
C GLU A 28 -3.80 -3.76 3.96
N LEU A 29 -2.86 -3.15 3.23
CA LEU A 29 -3.20 -2.10 2.26
C LEU A 29 -3.97 -2.64 1.05
N SER A 30 -3.72 -3.90 0.65
CA SER A 30 -4.50 -4.54 -0.41
C SER A 30 -5.93 -4.82 0.05
N GLU A 31 -6.13 -5.29 1.29
CA GLU A 31 -7.46 -5.50 1.88
C GLU A 31 -8.22 -4.18 2.01
N TYR A 32 -7.58 -3.12 2.50
CA TYR A 32 -8.15 -1.78 2.48
C TYR A 32 -8.61 -1.38 1.06
N LEU A 33 -7.77 -1.58 0.04
CA LEU A 33 -8.13 -1.22 -1.34
C LEU A 33 -9.31 -2.01 -1.88
N LYS A 34 -9.66 -3.20 -1.38
CA LYS A 34 -10.89 -3.89 -1.80
C LYS A 34 -12.15 -3.08 -1.44
N THR A 35 -12.10 -2.30 -0.37
CA THR A 35 -13.18 -1.39 0.06
C THR A 35 -13.21 -0.08 -0.74
N TYR A 36 -12.13 0.25 -1.44
CA TYR A 36 -12.03 1.45 -2.26
C TYR A 36 -12.53 1.20 -3.69
N MET A 37 -13.46 2.03 -4.13
CA MET A 37 -13.89 2.12 -5.52
C MET A 37 -13.80 3.59 -5.97
N PRO A 38 -13.08 3.91 -7.07
CA PRO A 38 -12.99 5.28 -7.54
C PRO A 38 -14.36 5.81 -7.97
N ALA A 39 -14.62 7.10 -7.70
CA ALA A 39 -15.83 7.78 -8.13
C ALA A 39 -15.93 7.87 -9.66
N ASP A 40 -14.81 8.09 -10.33
CA ASP A 40 -14.69 8.01 -11.78
C ASP A 40 -14.38 6.55 -12.19
N SER A 41 -15.44 5.77 -12.41
CA SER A 41 -15.38 4.34 -12.71
C SER A 41 -14.79 4.01 -14.09
N GLY A 42 -14.54 4.99 -14.95
CA GLY A 42 -13.97 4.79 -16.28
C GLY A 42 -12.43 4.82 -16.32
N SER A 43 -11.78 5.31 -15.27
CA SER A 43 -10.34 5.55 -15.26
C SER A 43 -9.55 4.34 -14.75
N MET A 44 -8.86 3.63 -15.67
CA MET A 44 -7.99 2.49 -15.36
C MET A 44 -6.52 2.88 -15.15
N THR A 45 -6.25 4.14 -14.82
CA THR A 45 -4.88 4.58 -14.52
C THR A 45 -4.42 4.03 -13.16
N LYS A 46 -3.10 3.84 -12.98
CA LYS A 46 -2.54 3.41 -11.69
C LYS A 46 -2.97 4.33 -10.53
N SER A 47 -3.03 5.63 -10.76
CA SER A 47 -3.49 6.62 -9.78
C SER A 47 -4.95 6.41 -9.40
N SER A 48 -5.83 6.08 -10.34
CA SER A 48 -7.24 5.80 -10.06
C SER A 48 -7.44 4.47 -9.33
N ILE A 49 -6.67 3.45 -9.72
CA ILE A 49 -6.69 2.10 -9.12
C ILE A 49 -6.18 2.12 -7.67
N MET A 50 -5.05 2.79 -7.43
CA MET A 50 -4.40 2.86 -6.11
C MET A 50 -4.96 3.98 -5.22
N GLY A 51 -5.52 5.03 -5.83
CA GLY A 51 -6.17 6.17 -5.19
C GLY A 51 -5.46 6.63 -3.89
N PRO A 52 -6.10 6.46 -2.73
CA PRO A 52 -5.53 6.85 -1.44
C PRO A 52 -4.19 6.19 -1.11
N VAL A 53 -3.99 4.90 -1.44
CA VAL A 53 -2.74 4.20 -1.12
C VAL A 53 -1.58 4.75 -1.95
N GLY A 54 -1.79 5.06 -3.23
CA GLY A 54 -0.74 5.66 -4.06
C GLY A 54 -0.24 7.00 -3.49
N LYS A 55 -1.18 7.82 -3.01
CA LYS A 55 -0.85 9.10 -2.34
C LYS A 55 -0.21 8.89 -0.96
N LEU A 56 -0.61 7.87 -0.21
CA LEU A 56 -0.01 7.48 1.07
C LEU A 56 1.48 7.09 0.89
N LEU A 57 1.79 6.21 -0.06
CA LEU A 57 3.17 5.78 -0.31
C LEU A 57 4.05 6.98 -0.73
N SER A 58 3.51 7.89 -1.53
CA SER A 58 4.17 9.15 -1.91
C SER A 58 4.43 10.04 -0.69
N ALA A 59 3.45 10.19 0.21
CA ALA A 59 3.57 10.99 1.42
C ALA A 59 4.63 10.43 2.37
N ILE A 60 4.64 9.11 2.60
CA ILE A 60 5.66 8.45 3.42
C ILE A 60 7.05 8.66 2.81
N ASN A 61 7.19 8.55 1.49
CA ASN A 61 8.49 8.77 0.84
C ASN A 61 9.01 10.20 1.06
N SER A 62 8.11 11.19 0.92
CA SER A 62 8.45 12.60 1.08
C SER A 62 8.78 13.02 2.52
N GLY A 63 8.38 12.22 3.51
CA GLY A 63 8.57 12.54 4.93
C GLY A 63 7.62 13.62 5.48
N LYS A 64 6.61 14.05 4.71
CA LYS A 64 5.65 15.10 5.12
C LYS A 64 4.78 14.73 6.34
N ALA A 65 4.57 13.44 6.59
CA ALA A 65 3.87 12.94 7.77
C ALA A 65 4.51 11.61 8.22
N THR A 66 4.70 11.47 9.53
CA THR A 66 5.43 10.34 10.14
C THR A 66 4.65 9.63 11.24
N SER A 67 3.59 10.23 11.79
CA SER A 67 2.71 9.57 12.75
C SER A 67 1.69 8.69 12.04
N VAL A 68 1.31 7.60 12.70
CA VAL A 68 0.24 6.70 12.23
C VAL A 68 -1.04 7.52 12.04
N ASP A 69 -1.50 8.22 13.07
CA ASP A 69 -2.76 8.97 13.06
C ASP A 69 -2.80 10.05 11.97
N GLY A 70 -1.68 10.75 11.75
CA GLY A 70 -1.58 11.77 10.71
C GLY A 70 -1.70 11.18 9.30
N LEU A 71 -1.04 10.03 9.07
CA LEU A 71 -1.11 9.32 7.79
C LEU A 71 -2.48 8.67 7.57
N VAL A 72 -3.13 8.17 8.63
CA VAL A 72 -4.50 7.64 8.58
C VAL A 72 -5.47 8.75 8.21
N GLY A 73 -5.45 9.88 8.93
CA GLY A 73 -6.31 11.03 8.64
C GLY A 73 -6.11 11.59 7.24
N TYR A 74 -4.86 11.71 6.79
CA TYR A 74 -4.52 12.09 5.41
C TYR A 74 -5.12 11.12 4.39
N THR A 75 -4.96 9.82 4.59
CA THR A 75 -5.43 8.81 3.64
C THR A 75 -6.96 8.73 3.61
N ILE A 76 -7.63 8.86 4.76
CA ILE A 76 -9.10 8.96 4.84
C ILE A 76 -9.61 10.22 4.14
N SER A 77 -8.94 11.36 4.30
CA SER A 77 -9.30 12.59 3.59
C SER A 77 -9.27 12.39 2.08
N ILE A 78 -8.25 11.70 1.55
CA ILE A 78 -8.17 11.39 0.13
C ILE A 78 -9.27 10.41 -0.28
N HIS A 79 -9.51 9.36 0.51
CA HIS A 79 -10.58 8.40 0.26
C HIS A 79 -11.91 9.12 0.07
N ASN A 80 -12.27 10.00 1.01
CA ASN A 80 -13.53 10.74 0.96
C ASN A 80 -13.63 11.68 -0.26
N GLN A 81 -12.50 12.11 -0.83
CA GLN A 81 -12.46 12.97 -2.02
C GLN A 81 -12.53 12.19 -3.33
N THR A 82 -12.04 10.94 -3.38
CA THR A 82 -11.86 10.20 -4.64
C THR A 82 -12.68 8.93 -4.75
N ALA A 83 -13.23 8.42 -3.65
CA ALA A 83 -14.03 7.20 -3.62
C ALA A 83 -15.51 7.49 -3.91
N SER A 84 -16.21 6.50 -4.48
CA SER A 84 -17.67 6.52 -4.65
C SER A 84 -18.44 6.21 -3.36
N SER A 85 -17.76 5.74 -2.32
CA SER A 85 -18.37 5.33 -1.06
C SER A 85 -17.51 5.76 0.13
N LYS A 86 -18.11 5.81 1.32
CA LYS A 86 -17.39 6.08 2.57
C LYS A 86 -16.58 4.86 2.98
N ILE A 87 -15.45 5.10 3.64
CA ILE A 87 -14.62 4.03 4.21
C ILE A 87 -15.40 3.24 5.26
N SER A 88 -15.28 1.92 5.23
CA SER A 88 -15.87 1.04 6.24
C SER A 88 -14.99 0.98 7.50
N LYS A 89 -15.56 0.50 8.63
CA LYS A 89 -14.79 0.26 9.86
C LYS A 89 -13.66 -0.74 9.63
N GLU A 90 -13.94 -1.81 8.90
CA GLU A 90 -12.95 -2.83 8.52
C GLU A 90 -11.85 -2.25 7.63
N GLY A 91 -12.22 -1.45 6.62
CA GLY A 91 -11.25 -0.76 5.77
C GLY A 91 -10.36 0.20 6.57
N THR A 92 -10.92 0.86 7.57
CA THR A 92 -10.16 1.73 8.49
C THR A 92 -9.15 0.92 9.32
N ALA A 93 -9.55 -0.24 9.84
CA ALA A 93 -8.67 -1.10 10.62
C ALA A 93 -7.48 -1.63 9.79
N HIS A 94 -7.75 -2.10 8.57
CA HIS A 94 -6.72 -2.51 7.61
C HIS A 94 -5.78 -1.35 7.23
N LEU A 95 -6.33 -0.15 7.02
CA LEU A 95 -5.54 1.04 6.72
C LEU A 95 -4.58 1.39 7.87
N GLU A 96 -5.09 1.41 9.11
CA GLU A 96 -4.29 1.69 10.31
C GLU A 96 -3.16 0.68 10.49
N GLU A 97 -3.45 -0.62 10.39
CA GLU A 97 -2.44 -1.67 10.54
C GLU A 97 -1.42 -1.62 9.40
N GLY A 98 -1.86 -1.41 8.17
CA GLY A 98 -0.98 -1.23 7.02
C GLY A 98 -0.02 -0.05 7.18
N ILE A 99 -0.50 1.08 7.69
CA ILE A 99 0.32 2.26 7.98
C ILE A 99 1.33 1.98 9.10
N LYS A 100 0.93 1.30 10.18
CA LYS A 100 1.85 0.90 11.26
C LYS A 100 3.00 0.05 10.70
N LYS A 101 2.69 -0.97 9.89
CA LYS A 101 3.70 -1.83 9.25
C LYS A 101 4.59 -1.08 8.28
N LEU A 102 4.04 -0.13 7.52
CA LEU A 102 4.81 0.74 6.61
C LEU A 102 5.82 1.61 7.35
N ILE A 103 5.42 2.23 8.46
CA ILE A 103 6.31 3.07 9.28
C ILE A 103 7.41 2.21 9.89
N GLU A 104 7.06 1.06 10.47
CA GLU A 104 8.02 0.12 11.04
C GLU A 104 9.02 -0.36 9.98
N LEU A 105 8.52 -0.70 8.78
CA LEU A 105 9.37 -1.08 7.65
C LEU A 105 10.33 0.06 7.27
N LYS A 106 9.85 1.30 7.20
CA LYS A 106 10.69 2.46 6.89
C LYS A 106 11.79 2.69 7.93
N GLN A 107 11.48 2.49 9.21
CA GLN A 107 12.43 2.66 10.31
C GLN A 107 13.53 1.59 10.28
N LYS A 108 13.18 0.34 9.94
CA LYS A 108 14.11 -0.79 9.92
C LYS A 108 14.86 -0.95 8.60
N THR A 109 14.37 -0.36 7.51
CA THR A 109 15.01 -0.46 6.20
C THR A 109 16.14 0.57 6.06
N PRO A 110 17.35 0.17 5.66
CA PRO A 110 18.42 1.10 5.34
C PRO A 110 17.98 2.12 4.27
N LYS A 111 18.42 3.39 4.40
CA LYS A 111 18.07 4.46 3.44
C LYS A 111 18.37 4.09 1.99
N SER A 112 19.47 3.36 1.75
CA SER A 112 19.89 2.88 0.43
C SER A 112 18.90 1.89 -0.20
N MET A 113 18.15 1.13 0.62
CA MET A 113 17.18 0.13 0.18
C MET A 113 15.75 0.68 0.12
N TRP A 114 15.45 1.73 0.89
CA TRP A 114 14.09 2.23 1.06
C TRP A 114 13.35 2.52 -0.25
N MET A 115 14.00 3.21 -1.20
CA MET A 115 13.39 3.54 -2.49
C MET A 115 13.01 2.29 -3.32
N LYS A 116 13.84 1.24 -3.25
CA LYS A 116 13.56 -0.03 -3.94
C LYS A 116 12.43 -0.77 -3.22
N THR A 117 12.51 -0.90 -1.90
CA THR A 117 11.49 -1.54 -1.06
C THR A 117 10.11 -0.92 -1.29
N LEU A 118 10.02 0.41 -1.29
CA LEU A 118 8.76 1.13 -1.50
C LEU A 118 8.20 0.92 -2.91
N ARG A 119 9.07 0.90 -3.93
CA ARG A 119 8.67 0.62 -5.32
C ARG A 119 8.12 -0.79 -5.48
N ASP A 120 8.80 -1.78 -4.91
CA ASP A 120 8.37 -3.18 -4.95
C ASP A 120 7.00 -3.33 -4.29
N LEU A 121 6.80 -2.66 -3.14
CA LEU A 121 5.53 -2.64 -2.43
C LEU A 121 4.41 -1.98 -3.24
N ASP A 122 4.68 -0.82 -3.85
CA ASP A 122 3.73 -0.06 -4.68
C ASP A 122 3.22 -0.91 -5.86
N TYR A 123 4.11 -1.56 -6.61
CA TYR A 123 3.71 -2.43 -7.71
C TYR A 123 3.01 -3.71 -7.25
N ALA A 124 3.41 -4.28 -6.11
CA ALA A 124 2.75 -5.46 -5.57
C ALA A 124 1.29 -5.18 -5.16
N ILE A 125 1.04 -4.06 -4.48
CA ILE A 125 -0.31 -3.63 -4.10
C ILE A 125 -1.15 -3.31 -5.35
N TYR A 126 -0.56 -2.60 -6.32
CA TYR A 126 -1.22 -2.33 -7.60
C TYR A 126 -1.68 -3.61 -8.30
N LYS A 127 -0.79 -4.61 -8.40
CA LYS A 127 -1.10 -5.91 -9.00
C LYS A 127 -2.27 -6.59 -8.28
N ASN A 128 -2.25 -6.61 -6.94
CA ASN A 128 -3.32 -7.23 -6.15
C ASN A 128 -4.68 -6.57 -6.40
N LYS A 129 -4.72 -5.23 -6.41
CA LYS A 129 -5.97 -4.50 -6.67
C LYS A 129 -6.46 -4.70 -8.09
N LEU A 130 -5.57 -4.69 -9.08
CA LEU A 130 -5.95 -4.94 -10.47
C LEU A 130 -6.54 -6.35 -10.65
N ALA A 131 -5.90 -7.37 -10.07
CA ALA A 131 -6.42 -8.74 -10.08
C ALA A 131 -7.81 -8.83 -9.44
N TYR A 132 -8.03 -8.17 -8.30
CA TYR A 132 -9.33 -8.09 -7.65
C TYR A 132 -10.40 -7.43 -8.53
N ILE A 133 -10.07 -6.34 -9.23
CA ILE A 133 -11.00 -5.67 -10.15
C ILE A 133 -11.39 -6.60 -11.30
N ILE A 134 -10.41 -7.29 -11.91
CA ILE A 134 -10.64 -8.23 -13.01
C ILE A 134 -11.54 -9.37 -12.54
N GLN A 135 -11.20 -10.02 -11.44
CA GLN A 135 -11.99 -11.12 -10.87
C GLN A 135 -13.44 -10.69 -10.61
N ARG A 136 -13.64 -9.54 -9.96
CA ARG A 136 -14.99 -9.02 -9.67
C ARG A 136 -15.78 -8.68 -10.93
N SER A 137 -15.10 -8.30 -12.01
CA SER A 137 -15.74 -8.03 -13.31
C SER A 137 -16.16 -9.31 -14.02
N GLU A 138 -15.38 -10.39 -13.89
CA GLU A 138 -15.68 -11.71 -14.43
C GLU A 138 -16.87 -12.35 -13.69
N GLU A 139 -16.86 -12.31 -12.36
CA GLU A 139 -17.95 -12.81 -11.50
C GLU A 139 -19.29 -12.13 -11.80
N LYS A 140 -19.28 -10.82 -12.10
CA LYS A 140 -20.50 -10.09 -12.50
C LYS A 140 -21.05 -10.59 -13.83
N LYS A 141 -20.20 -10.76 -14.84
CA LYS A 141 -20.61 -11.26 -16.17
C LYS A 141 -21.17 -12.69 -16.09
N GLU A 142 -20.57 -13.55 -15.27
CA GLU A 142 -21.05 -14.91 -15.08
C GLU A 142 -22.44 -14.97 -14.40
N ASN A 143 -22.67 -14.13 -13.40
CA ASN A 143 -23.95 -14.04 -12.71
C ASN A 143 -25.06 -13.43 -13.58
N GLU A 144 -24.75 -12.42 -14.41
CA GLU A 144 -25.68 -11.84 -15.38
C GLU A 144 -26.04 -12.84 -16.49
N GLY A 145 -25.10 -13.69 -16.92
CA GLY A 145 -25.35 -14.75 -17.91
C GLY A 145 -26.19 -15.93 -17.37
N LYS A 146 -26.14 -16.21 -16.06
CA LYS A 146 -26.94 -17.28 -15.41
C LYS A 146 -28.35 -16.83 -15.03
N GLY A 147 -28.61 -15.53 -14.91
CA GLY A 147 -29.95 -14.97 -14.62
C GLY A 147 -30.86 -14.78 -15.84
N ALA A 148 -30.36 -15.11 -17.04
CA ALA A 148 -31.07 -14.94 -18.32
C ALA A 148 -31.57 -16.26 -18.96
N ASN A 149 -31.49 -17.38 -18.23
CA ASN A 149 -32.03 -18.70 -18.64
C ASN A 149 -33.18 -19.13 -17.74
#